data_AF-A0A4S0RMX6-F1
#
_entry.id   AF-A0A4S0RMX6-F1
#
_cell.length_a   1.000
_cell.length_b   1.000
_cell.length_c   1.000
_cell.angle_alpha   90.00
_cell.angle_beta   90.00
_cell.angle_gamma   90.00
#
_symmetry.space_group_name_H-M   'P 1'
#
loop_
_entity.id
_entity.type
_entity.pdbx_description
1 polymer ?
#
loop_
_entity_poly.entity_id
_entity_poly.type
_entity_poly.pdbx_seq_one_letter_code
_entity_poly.pdbx_strand_id
1 'polypeptide(L)' 'MINLAEYRRSASRLADYLPWVALVAPGVVLNKDGSFQRTAKFRGPDLESAVAAELVAAASRINNA' A
#
# COMPACT_ATOMS: atom_id res chain seq x y z
N MET A 1 -11.38 -10.72 -8.56
CA MET A 1 -10.17 -10.05 -9.09
C MET A 1 -10.32 -9.92 -10.59
N ILE A 2 -10.31 -8.71 -11.16
CA ILE A 2 -10.41 -8.55 -12.61
C ILE A 2 -9.16 -9.13 -13.26
N ASN A 3 -9.34 -10.08 -14.18
CA ASN A 3 -8.24 -10.69 -14.91
C ASN A 3 -7.79 -9.77 -16.05
N LEU A 4 -6.66 -9.09 -15.86
CA LEU A 4 -6.09 -8.18 -16.85
C LEU A 4 -5.24 -8.90 -17.91
N ALA A 5 -5.06 -10.22 -17.80
CA ALA A 5 -4.23 -10.99 -18.73
C ALA A 5 -4.79 -10.98 -20.17
N GLU A 6 -6.12 -10.94 -20.35
CA GLU A 6 -6.76 -10.87 -21.67
C GLU A 6 -6.49 -9.56 -22.42
N TYR A 7 -6.18 -8.47 -21.72
CA TYR A 7 -5.91 -7.16 -22.32
C TYR A 7 -4.40 -6.92 -22.55
N ARG A 8 -3.56 -7.93 -22.32
CA ARG A 8 -2.11 -7.79 -22.23
C ARG A 8 -1.42 -7.91 -23.60
N ARG A 9 -0.67 -6.86 -23.99
CA ARG A 9 0.21 -6.84 -25.19
C ARG A 9 1.72 -6.80 -24.89
N SER A 10 2.13 -6.75 -23.62
CA SER A 10 3.50 -6.43 -23.17
C SER A 10 3.88 -7.25 -21.93
N ALA A 11 5.19 -7.44 -21.70
CA ALA A 11 5.75 -8.13 -20.53
C ALA A 11 5.27 -7.54 -19.19
N SER A 12 5.34 -8.35 -18.12
CA SER A 12 4.90 -7.98 -16.76
C SER A 12 5.53 -6.68 -16.29
N ARG A 13 4.69 -5.76 -15.80
CA ARG A 13 5.10 -4.47 -15.21
C ARG A 13 4.87 -4.50 -13.71
N LEU A 14 5.55 -3.63 -12.96
CA LEU A 14 5.30 -3.48 -11.51
C LEU A 14 3.81 -3.33 -11.19
N ALA A 15 3.09 -2.58 -12.04
CA ALA A 15 1.65 -2.37 -11.91
C ALA A 15 0.85 -3.67 -11.91
N ASP A 16 1.32 -4.78 -12.49
CA ASP A 16 0.63 -6.08 -12.44
C ASP A 16 0.61 -6.68 -11.04
N TYR A 17 1.65 -6.45 -10.25
CA TYR A 17 1.86 -7.02 -8.91
C TYR A 17 1.25 -6.18 -7.79
N LEU A 18 0.93 -4.91 -8.07
CA LEU A 18 0.30 -4.04 -7.09
C LEU A 18 -1.19 -4.37 -6.97
N PRO A 19 -1.75 -4.48 -5.76
CA PRO A 19 -3.18 -4.77 -5.55
C PRO A 19 -4.09 -3.56 -5.85
N TRP A 20 -3.54 -2.35 -5.80
CA TRP A 20 -4.25 -1.09 -5.98
C TRP A 20 -4.23 -0.61 -7.43
N VAL A 21 -5.23 0.22 -7.79
CA VAL A 21 -5.43 0.78 -9.13
C VAL A 21 -5.20 2.29 -9.13
N ALA A 22 -5.86 3.01 -8.23
CA ALA A 22 -5.85 4.47 -8.23
C ALA A 22 -6.19 5.05 -6.86
N LEU A 23 -5.71 6.27 -6.61
CA LEU A 23 -6.21 7.14 -5.56
C LEU A 23 -7.40 7.93 -6.12
N VAL A 24 -8.62 7.52 -5.76
CA VAL A 24 -9.86 8.04 -6.36
C VAL A 24 -10.42 9.26 -5.62
N ALA A 25 -9.95 9.47 -4.39
CA ALA A 25 -10.22 10.66 -3.57
C ALA A 25 -9.08 10.81 -2.52
N PRO A 26 -8.96 11.94 -1.81
CA PRO A 26 -7.97 12.11 -0.76
C PRO A 26 -8.03 10.98 0.28
N GLY A 27 -7.00 10.13 0.32
CA GLY A 27 -6.94 8.98 1.24
C GLY A 27 -7.81 7.77 0.88
N VAL A 28 -8.41 7.72 -0.31
CA VAL A 28 -9.24 6.58 -0.74
C VAL A 28 -8.59 5.86 -1.92
N VAL A 29 -8.18 4.62 -1.69
CA VAL A 29 -7.55 3.77 -2.70
C VAL A 29 -8.57 2.77 -3.25
N LEU A 30 -8.70 2.71 -4.57
CA LEU A 30 -9.46 1.68 -5.28
C LEU A 30 -8.53 0.51 -5.61
N ASN A 31 -8.93 -0.70 -5.23
CA ASN A 31 -8.22 -1.93 -5.53
C ASN A 31 -8.72 -2.61 -6.81
N LYS A 32 -7.89 -3.50 -7.36
CA LYS A 32 -8.20 -4.25 -8.60
C LYS A 32 -9.34 -5.25 -8.46
N ASP A 33 -9.71 -5.59 -7.24
CA ASP A 33 -10.88 -6.40 -6.93
C ASP A 33 -12.17 -5.58 -6.78
N GLY A 34 -12.09 -4.25 -6.92
CA GLY A 34 -13.21 -3.32 -6.76
C GLY A 34 -13.43 -2.87 -5.31
N SER A 35 -12.65 -3.36 -4.35
CA SER A 35 -12.72 -2.90 -2.97
C SER A 35 -12.13 -1.51 -2.78
N PHE A 36 -12.64 -0.77 -1.80
CA PHE A 36 -12.03 0.46 -1.32
C PHE A 36 -11.18 0.17 -0.08
N GLN A 37 -9.93 0.62 -0.11
CA GLN A 37 -9.08 0.64 1.06
C GLN A 37 -9.26 1.96 1.82
N ARG A 38 -9.56 1.86 3.11
CA ARG A 38 -9.49 2.97 4.06
C ARG A 38 -8.02 3.20 4.43
N THR A 39 -7.51 4.40 4.19
CA THR A 39 -6.14 4.75 4.60
C THR A 39 -6.15 5.60 5.87
N ALA A 40 -5.12 5.44 6.70
CA ALA A 40 -4.87 6.27 7.87
C ALA A 40 -3.53 6.98 7.68
N LYS A 41 -3.47 8.27 8.03
CA LYS A 41 -2.20 9.01 8.07
C LYS A 41 -1.63 8.90 9.47
N PHE A 42 -0.44 8.34 9.58
CA PHE A 42 0.33 8.30 10.82
C PHE A 42 1.55 9.21 10.71
N ARG A 43 1.81 10.02 11.74
CA ARG A 43 3.07 10.75 11.90
C ARG A 43 3.74 10.27 13.17
N GLY A 44 4.79 9.47 13.00
CA GLY A 44 5.57 8.89 14.08
C GLY A 44 6.83 9.69 14.41
N PRO A 45 7.69 9.15 15.29
CA PRO A 45 9.03 9.66 15.53
C PRO A 45 9.87 9.67 14.24
N ASP A 46 10.96 10.43 14.23
CA ASP A 46 11.88 10.47 13.09
C ASP A 46 12.54 9.10 12.89
N LEU A 47 12.17 8.43 11.80
CA LEU A 47 12.67 7.09 11.49
C LEU A 47 14.10 7.11 10.95
N GLU A 48 14.57 8.24 10.40
CA GLU A 48 15.94 8.34 9.89
C GLU A 48 16.96 8.39 11.03
N SER A 49 16.58 8.97 12.17
CA SER A 49 17.42 9.05 13.37
C SER A 49 17.19 7.90 14.36
N ALA A 50 16.26 7.00 14.09
CA ALA A 50 15.85 5.95 15.02
C ALA A 50 16.90 4.83 15.12
N VAL A 51 17.14 4.34 16.34
CA VAL A 51 17.95 3.13 16.53
C VAL A 51 17.15 1.87 16.17
N ALA A 52 17.84 0.75 15.91
CA ALA A 52 17.20 -0.49 15.48
C ALA A 52 16.05 -0.95 16.40
N ALA A 53 16.21 -0.80 17.72
CA ALA A 53 15.17 -1.17 18.69
C ALA A 53 13.90 -0.31 18.54
N GLU A 54 14.06 0.98 18.26
CA GLU A 54 12.95 1.92 18.07
C GLU A 54 12.20 1.65 16.77
N LEU A 55 12.93 1.30 15.70
CA LEU A 55 12.32 0.90 14.42
C LEU A 55 11.45 -0.35 14.59
N VAL A 56 11.93 -1.36 15.30
CA VAL A 56 11.17 -2.59 15.59
C VAL A 56 9.92 -2.27 16.41
N ALA A 57 10.03 -1.42 17.43
CA ALA A 57 8.91 -1.00 18.26
C ALA A 57 7.86 -0.20 17.45
N ALA A 58 8.29 0.71 16.58
CA ALA A 58 7.41 1.48 15.71
C ALA A 58 6.65 0.60 14.71
N ALA A 59 7.35 -0.33 14.03
CA ALA A 59 6.73 -1.28 13.11
C ALA A 59 5.69 -2.16 13.81
N SER A 60 6.00 -2.64 15.02
CA SER A 60 5.08 -3.47 15.81
C SER A 60 3.81 -2.71 16.20
N ARG A 61 3.92 -1.43 16.59
CA ARG A 61 2.76 -0.60 16.92
C ARG A 61 1.88 -0.33 15.70
N ILE A 62 2.49 -0.01 14.55
CA ILE A 62 1.76 0.27 13.30
C ILE A 62 1.01 -0.98 12.82
N ASN A 63 1.64 -2.15 12.89
CA ASN A 63 1.04 -3.39 12.40
C ASN A 63 -0.09 -3.93 13.29
N ASN A 64 -0.10 -3.56 14.58
CA ASN A 64 -1.11 -4.00 15.55
C ASN A 64 -2.24 -2.97 15.77
N ALA A 65 -2.23 -1.84 15.04
CA ALA A 65 -3.20 -0.76 15.18
C ALA A 65 -4.50 -0.99 14.38
#